data_AF-A0A024X064-F1
#
_entry.id   AF-A0A024X064-F1
#
_cell.length_a   1.000
_cell.length_b   1.000
_cell.length_c   1.000
_cell.angle_alpha   90.00
_cell.angle_beta   90.00
_cell.angle_gamma   90.00
#
_symmetry.space_group_name_H-M   'P 1'
#
loop_
_entity.id
_entity.type
_entity.pdbx_description
1 polymer ?
#
loop_
_entity_poly.entity_id
_entity_poly.type
_entity_poly.pdbx_seq_one_letter_code
_entity_poly.pdbx_strand_id
1 'polypeptide(L)'
;MAQMFLYTFITIYIGSHDSLKQLEIDDKTKKSDNITAYDAMMFPVIGSAALLTLYFAYKFLDPFYVNLLLTLYLTLAGVFSLQGVFTTILEPVFPNFFKKDEYVKTFKLPNFIYKEPIVFNTNKGEIVCLILSFAIGLRWIFYKDFITHNVLAVSFCFQVI
;
A
#
# COMPACT_ATOMS: atom_id res chain seq x y z
N MET A 1 -3.23 8.46 -30.21
CA MET A 1 -2.52 9.67 -29.74
C MET A 1 -3.44 10.60 -28.94
N ALA A 2 -4.55 11.11 -29.49
CA ALA A 2 -5.44 12.04 -28.78
C ALA A 2 -5.98 11.53 -27.43
N GLN A 3 -6.34 10.25 -27.34
CA GLN A 3 -6.79 9.62 -26.09
C GLN A 3 -5.72 9.62 -24.98
N MET A 4 -4.44 9.45 -25.33
CA MET A 4 -3.34 9.47 -24.35
C MET A 4 -3.14 10.89 -23.81
N PHE A 5 -3.20 11.90 -24.67
CA PHE A 5 -3.15 13.30 -24.23
C PHE A 5 -4.31 13.65 -23.30
N LEU A 6 -5.53 13.20 -23.63
CA LEU A 6 -6.71 13.48 -22.80
C LEU A 6 -6.57 12.93 -21.37
N TYR A 7 -6.19 11.65 -21.22
CA TYR A 7 -6.02 11.05 -19.89
C TYR A 7 -4.84 11.68 -19.13
N THR A 8 -3.74 11.98 -19.80
CA THR A 8 -2.58 12.63 -19.16
C THR A 8 -2.93 14.02 -18.65
N PHE A 9 -3.64 14.83 -19.44
CA PHE A 9 -4.07 16.17 -19.01
C PHE A 9 -4.98 16.12 -17.78
N ILE A 10 -5.97 15.23 -17.79
CA ILE A 10 -6.90 15.07 -16.65
C ILE A 10 -6.14 14.60 -15.41
N THR A 11 -5.24 13.61 -15.54
CA THR A 11 -4.48 13.06 -14.41
C THR A 11 -3.52 14.10 -13.82
N ILE A 12 -2.82 14.86 -14.65
CA ILE A 12 -1.92 15.94 -14.19
C ILE A 12 -2.72 17.06 -13.52
N TYR A 13 -3.86 17.44 -14.08
CA TYR A 13 -4.70 18.50 -13.52
C TYR A 13 -5.23 18.11 -12.13
N ILE A 14 -5.83 16.91 -12.00
CA ILE A 14 -6.36 16.41 -10.73
C ILE A 14 -5.22 16.24 -9.71
N GLY A 15 -4.12 15.57 -10.10
CA GLY A 15 -2.98 15.33 -9.22
C GLY A 15 -2.31 16.62 -8.72
N SER A 16 -2.20 17.64 -9.58
CA SER A 16 -1.68 18.96 -9.19
C SER A 16 -2.59 19.65 -8.17
N HIS A 17 -3.91 19.60 -8.39
CA HIS A 17 -4.86 20.21 -7.47
C HIS A 17 -4.92 19.50 -6.11
N ASP A 18 -4.89 18.16 -6.10
CA ASP A 18 -4.84 17.38 -4.86
C ASP A 18 -3.51 17.58 -4.10
N SER A 19 -2.39 17.68 -4.82
CA SER A 19 -1.09 17.98 -4.22
C SER A 19 -1.04 19.36 -3.56
N LEU A 20 -1.63 20.39 -4.20
CA LEU A 20 -1.74 21.72 -3.59
C LEU A 20 -2.59 21.70 -2.33
N LYS A 21 -3.71 20.97 -2.33
CA LYS A 21 -4.56 20.82 -1.14
C LYS A 21 -3.83 20.10 -0.01
N GLN A 22 -3.01 19.10 -0.34
CA GLN A 22 -2.19 18.38 0.64
C GLN A 22 -1.10 19.30 1.23
N LEU A 23 -0.44 20.11 0.41
CA LEU A 23 0.52 21.12 0.88
C LEU A 23 -0.12 22.12 1.86
N GLU A 24 -1.33 22.61 1.57
CA GLU A 24 -2.05 23.50 2.49
C GLU A 24 -2.40 22.84 3.83
N ILE A 25 -2.68 21.53 3.83
CA ILE A 25 -2.98 20.76 5.04
C ILE A 25 -1.69 20.52 5.85
N ASP A 26 -0.59 20.16 5.19
CA ASP A 26 0.72 19.94 5.84
C ASP A 26 1.28 21.23 6.44
N ASP A 27 1.14 22.38 5.76
CA ASP A 27 1.53 23.69 6.29
C ASP A 27 0.70 24.06 7.54
N LYS A 28 -0.61 23.78 7.53
CA LYS A 28 -1.47 23.99 8.71
C LYS A 28 -1.15 23.06 9.87
N THR A 29 -0.71 21.83 9.59
CA THR A 29 -0.39 20.82 10.59
C THR A 29 1.09 20.77 10.99
N LYS A 30 1.95 21.61 10.37
CA LYS A 30 3.42 21.62 10.52
C LYS A 30 4.07 20.24 10.36
N LYS A 31 3.44 19.36 9.59
CA LYS A 31 3.94 18.01 9.37
C LYS A 31 4.87 18.04 8.15
N SER A 32 6.08 18.53 8.35
CA SER A 32 7.09 18.54 7.29
C SER A 32 7.80 17.20 7.28
N ASP A 33 7.22 16.22 6.56
CA ASP A 33 7.87 14.94 6.26
C ASP A 33 8.99 15.19 5.23
N ASN A 34 10.08 15.82 5.67
CA ASN A 34 11.26 16.04 4.83
C ASN A 34 11.99 14.73 4.63
N ILE A 35 12.10 14.29 3.37
CA ILE A 35 13.01 13.20 3.00
C ILE A 35 14.43 13.64 3.40
N THR A 36 15.05 12.91 4.31
CA THR A 36 16.41 13.24 4.74
C THR A 36 17.39 12.89 3.62
N ALA A 37 18.48 13.66 3.47
CA ALA A 37 19.51 13.37 2.47
C ALA A 37 20.04 11.92 2.55
N TYR A 38 20.03 11.35 3.76
CA TYR A 38 20.33 9.94 4.01
C TYR A 38 19.34 8.98 3.33
N ASP A 39 18.04 9.21 3.46
CA ASP A 39 16.98 8.39 2.84
C ASP A 39 17.07 8.45 1.31
N ALA A 40 17.35 9.64 0.76
CA ALA A 40 17.54 9.83 -0.67
C ALA A 40 18.77 9.07 -1.22
N MET A 41 19.86 8.98 -0.45
CA MET A 41 21.03 8.18 -0.81
C MET A 41 20.81 6.67 -0.61
N MET A 42 20.00 6.26 0.36
CA MET A 42 19.67 4.85 0.56
C MET A 42 18.76 4.30 -0.54
N PHE A 43 17.89 5.13 -1.12
CA PHE A 43 16.98 4.74 -2.19
C PHE A 43 17.66 3.98 -3.35
N PRO A 44 18.72 4.50 -4.01
CA PRO A 44 19.41 3.77 -5.08
C PRO A 44 20.15 2.52 -4.60
N VAL A 45 20.63 2.50 -3.35
CA VAL A 45 21.34 1.34 -2.77
C VAL A 45 20.36 0.18 -2.56
N ILE A 46 19.22 0.45 -1.93
CA ILE A 46 18.15 -0.53 -1.72
C ILE A 46 17.60 -1.01 -3.07
N GLY A 47 17.36 -0.10 -4.00
CA GLY A 47 16.91 -0.44 -5.36
C GLY A 47 17.89 -1.39 -6.06
N SER A 48 19.19 -1.09 -6.01
CA SER A 48 20.24 -1.92 -6.61
C SER A 48 20.33 -3.30 -5.96
N ALA A 49 20.26 -3.37 -4.62
CA ALA A 49 20.23 -4.65 -3.88
C ALA A 49 18.99 -5.49 -4.21
N ALA A 50 17.82 -4.86 -4.34
CA ALA A 50 16.58 -5.52 -4.73
C ALA A 50 16.66 -6.09 -6.15
N LEU A 51 17.19 -5.32 -7.11
CA LEU A 51 17.38 -5.77 -8.50
C LEU A 51 18.39 -6.92 -8.59
N LEU A 52 19.49 -6.86 -7.85
CA LEU A 52 20.49 -7.93 -7.81
C LEU A 52 19.92 -9.22 -7.19
N THR A 53 19.12 -9.10 -6.12
CA THR A 53 18.41 -10.24 -5.51
C THR A 53 17.44 -10.87 -6.50
N LEU A 54 16.66 -10.04 -7.21
CA LEU A 54 15.72 -10.51 -8.22
C LEU A 54 16.45 -11.17 -9.41
N TYR A 55 17.59 -10.63 -9.82
CA TYR A 55 18.44 -11.25 -10.85
C TYR A 55 18.89 -12.66 -10.45
N PHE A 56 19.37 -12.83 -9.22
CA PHE A 56 19.74 -14.16 -8.73
C PHE A 56 18.54 -15.09 -8.62
N ALA A 57 17.36 -14.59 -8.22
CA ALA A 57 16.14 -15.38 -8.25
C ALA A 57 15.84 -15.90 -9.68
N TYR A 58 15.87 -15.03 -10.69
CA TYR A 58 15.69 -15.45 -12.09
C TYR A 58 16.79 -16.37 -12.61
N LYS A 59 18.02 -16.24 -12.11
CA LYS A 59 19.17 -17.02 -12.59
C LYS A 59 19.20 -18.43 -12.01
N PHE A 60 18.83 -18.60 -10.75
CA PHE A 60 18.99 -19.86 -10.01
C PHE A 60 17.69 -20.61 -9.74
N LEU A 61 16.54 -19.94 -9.74
CA LEU A 61 15.24 -20.60 -9.55
C LEU A 61 14.56 -20.86 -10.89
N ASP A 62 13.73 -21.89 -10.92
CA ASP A 62 12.83 -22.13 -12.04
C ASP A 62 11.85 -20.95 -12.22
N PRO A 63 11.52 -20.56 -13.46
CA PRO A 63 10.55 -19.49 -13.74
C PRO A 63 9.21 -19.66 -13.02
N PHE A 64 8.79 -20.89 -12.73
CA PHE A 64 7.59 -21.17 -11.96
C PHE A 64 7.65 -20.56 -10.56
N TYR A 65 8.76 -20.72 -9.83
CA TYR A 65 8.89 -20.22 -8.46
C TYR A 65 9.00 -18.71 -8.42
N VAL A 66 9.67 -18.10 -9.40
CA VAL A 66 9.78 -16.64 -9.48
C VAL A 66 8.40 -16.04 -9.75
N ASN A 67 7.65 -16.58 -10.71
CA ASN A 67 6.28 -16.13 -10.98
C ASN A 67 5.35 -16.33 -9.78
N LEU A 68 5.47 -17.45 -9.07
CA LEU A 68 4.71 -17.69 -7.84
C LEU A 68 5.07 -16.68 -6.75
N LEU A 69 6.35 -16.37 -6.57
CA LEU A 69 6.84 -15.39 -5.60
C LEU A 69 6.29 -13.99 -5.89
N LEU A 70 6.39 -13.53 -7.15
CA LEU A 70 5.82 -12.23 -7.55
C LEU A 70 4.30 -12.22 -7.39
N THR A 71 3.62 -13.28 -7.78
CA THR A 71 2.16 -13.43 -7.61
C THR A 71 1.78 -13.28 -6.14
N LEU A 72 2.41 -14.04 -5.25
CA LEU A 72 2.13 -13.99 -3.82
C LEU A 72 2.43 -12.61 -3.24
N TYR A 73 3.59 -12.04 -3.56
CA TYR A 73 4.00 -10.70 -3.10
C TYR A 73 2.97 -9.64 -3.50
N LEU A 74 2.62 -9.57 -4.79
CA LEU A 74 1.66 -8.57 -5.29
C LEU A 74 0.25 -8.83 -4.77
N THR A 75 -0.17 -10.09 -4.55
CA THR A 75 -1.47 -10.39 -3.93
C THR A 75 -1.50 -9.83 -2.51
N LEU A 76 -0.49 -10.15 -1.70
CA LEU A 76 -0.47 -9.79 -0.30
C LEU A 76 -0.45 -8.26 -0.14
N ALA A 77 0.41 -7.58 -0.90
CA ALA A 77 0.42 -6.13 -0.96
C ALA A 77 -0.96 -5.57 -1.36
N GLY A 78 -1.57 -6.12 -2.42
CA GLY A 78 -2.90 -5.72 -2.87
C GLY A 78 -4.02 -5.97 -1.86
N VAL A 79 -3.96 -7.06 -1.08
CA VAL A 79 -4.95 -7.37 -0.02
C VAL A 79 -4.88 -6.36 1.11
N PHE A 80 -3.68 -6.00 1.57
CA PHE A 80 -3.50 -4.97 2.60
C PHE A 80 -3.95 -3.60 2.11
N SER A 81 -3.64 -3.23 0.86
CA SER A 81 -4.12 -1.99 0.28
C SER A 81 -5.65 -1.99 0.10
N LEU A 82 -6.24 -3.11 -0.34
CA LEU A 82 -7.69 -3.25 -0.50
C LEU A 82 -8.43 -3.14 0.84
N GLN A 83 -7.87 -3.69 1.93
CA GLN A 83 -8.39 -3.45 3.28
C GLN A 83 -8.46 -1.95 3.59
N GLY A 84 -7.36 -1.21 3.36
CA GLY A 84 -7.32 0.23 3.62
C GLY A 84 -8.35 1.02 2.81
N VAL A 85 -8.49 0.69 1.52
CA VAL A 85 -9.52 1.27 0.64
C VAL A 85 -10.93 0.97 1.15
N PHE A 86 -11.21 -0.26 1.56
CA PHE A 86 -12.51 -0.60 2.14
C PHE A 86 -12.79 0.17 3.43
N THR A 87 -11.81 0.31 4.32
CA THR A 87 -11.97 1.11 5.53
C THR A 87 -12.29 2.57 5.18
N THR A 88 -11.53 3.20 4.28
CA THR A 88 -11.76 4.60 3.87
C THR A 88 -13.15 4.82 3.27
N ILE A 89 -13.67 3.84 2.52
CA ILE A 89 -15.00 3.92 1.91
C ILE A 89 -16.12 3.65 2.92
N LEU A 90 -15.94 2.67 3.82
CA LEU A 90 -17.00 2.20 4.73
C LEU A 90 -17.07 2.97 6.05
N GLU A 91 -15.98 3.56 6.51
CA GLU A 91 -15.93 4.38 7.73
C GLU A 91 -16.98 5.51 7.75
N PRO A 92 -17.14 6.33 6.69
CA PRO A 92 -18.18 7.37 6.68
C PRO A 92 -19.62 6.80 6.62
N VAL A 93 -19.80 5.58 6.11
CA VAL A 93 -21.13 4.94 5.98
C VAL A 93 -21.56 4.24 7.28
N PHE A 94 -20.61 3.60 7.99
CA PHE A 94 -20.86 2.83 9.20
C PHE A 94 -19.96 3.25 10.37
N PRO A 95 -20.04 4.51 10.84
CA PRO A 95 -19.09 5.06 11.82
C PRO A 95 -19.09 4.28 13.15
N ASN A 96 -20.23 3.69 13.56
CA ASN A 96 -20.31 2.88 14.77
C ASN A 96 -19.53 1.56 14.69
N PHE A 97 -19.38 1.00 13.49
CA PHE A 97 -18.65 -0.24 13.24
C PHE A 97 -17.14 0.01 13.12
N PHE A 98 -16.78 1.21 12.67
CA PHE A 98 -15.40 1.70 12.57
C PHE A 98 -15.00 2.62 13.74
N LYS A 99 -15.69 2.52 14.90
CA LYS A 99 -15.24 3.16 16.14
C LYS A 99 -13.92 2.54 16.60
N LYS A 100 -12.85 3.35 16.61
CA LYS A 100 -11.54 2.92 17.11
C LYS A 100 -11.65 2.70 18.61
N ASP A 101 -11.63 1.44 19.05
CA ASP A 101 -11.43 1.14 20.46
C ASP A 101 -10.01 1.63 20.85
N GLU A 102 -9.88 2.43 21.91
CA GLU A 102 -8.61 3.01 22.40
C GLU A 102 -7.56 1.99 22.90
N TYR A 103 -7.63 0.73 22.47
CA TYR A 103 -6.64 -0.28 22.82
C TYR A 103 -5.37 -0.11 22.00
N VAL A 104 -4.59 0.91 22.34
CA VAL A 104 -3.21 1.10 21.88
C VAL A 104 -2.36 -0.03 22.47
N LYS A 105 -2.20 -1.14 21.74
CA LYS A 105 -1.20 -2.14 22.10
C LYS A 105 0.15 -1.68 21.56
N THR A 106 0.94 -1.09 22.46
CA THR A 106 2.32 -0.66 22.20
C THR A 106 3.25 -1.87 22.30
N PHE A 107 3.79 -2.33 21.17
CA PHE A 107 4.85 -3.35 21.17
C PHE A 107 6.21 -2.66 21.11
N LYS A 108 7.00 -2.81 22.19
CA LYS A 108 8.38 -2.30 22.23
C LYS A 108 9.32 -3.37 21.69
N LEU A 109 9.80 -3.18 20.45
CA LEU A 109 10.88 -3.99 19.89
C LEU A 109 12.22 -3.63 20.57
N PRO A 110 13.22 -4.53 20.58
CA PRO A 110 14.57 -4.18 21.03
C PRO A 110 15.10 -3.00 20.21
N ASN A 111 15.73 -2.03 20.87
CA ASN A 111 16.25 -0.78 20.27
C ASN A 111 17.19 -0.97 19.06
N PHE A 112 17.70 -2.18 18.84
CA PHE A 112 18.54 -2.52 17.69
C PHE A 112 17.74 -2.64 16.38
N ILE A 113 16.45 -2.94 16.45
CA ILE A 113 15.61 -3.23 15.27
C ILE A 113 14.68 -2.05 14.96
N TYR A 114 14.09 -1.42 15.99
CA TYR A 114 13.18 -0.28 15.83
C TYR A 114 13.29 0.67 17.02
N LYS A 115 13.50 1.97 16.76
CA LYS A 115 13.57 3.02 17.80
C LYS A 115 12.20 3.50 18.28
N GLU A 116 11.16 3.30 17.46
CA GLU A 116 9.80 3.74 17.78
C GLU A 116 8.91 2.55 18.14
N PRO A 117 8.05 2.68 19.17
CA PRO A 117 7.12 1.63 19.52
C PRO A 117 6.06 1.46 18.43
N ILE A 118 5.83 0.22 18.01
CA ILE A 118 4.78 -0.08 17.04
C ILE A 118 3.44 0.00 17.77
N VAL A 119 2.60 0.96 17.39
CA VAL A 119 1.26 1.18 17.96
C VAL A 119 0.23 0.47 17.08
N PHE A 120 -0.32 -0.64 17.57
CA PHE A 120 -1.44 -1.30 16.90
C PHE A 120 -2.76 -0.72 17.38
N ASN A 121 -3.33 0.20 16.61
CA ASN A 121 -4.70 0.68 16.77
C ASN A 121 -5.60 -0.06 15.76
N THR A 122 -5.90 -1.33 16.06
CA THR A 122 -6.71 -2.15 15.16
C THR A 122 -8.17 -2.14 15.58
N ASN A 123 -9.05 -1.90 14.62
CA ASN A 123 -10.49 -1.92 14.83
C ASN A 123 -11.14 -3.25 14.41
N LYS A 124 -12.28 -3.60 15.01
CA LYS A 124 -13.16 -4.69 14.57
C LYS A 124 -13.58 -4.53 13.10
N GLY A 125 -13.90 -3.29 12.68
CA GLY A 125 -14.25 -3.00 11.28
C GLY A 125 -13.11 -3.28 10.29
N GLU A 126 -11.88 -2.91 10.66
CA GLU A 126 -10.68 -3.16 9.86
C GLU A 126 -10.37 -4.66 9.74
N ILE A 127 -10.56 -5.43 10.81
CA ILE A 127 -10.37 -6.90 10.79
C ILE A 127 -11.37 -7.55 9.84
N VAL A 128 -12.63 -7.12 9.84
CA VAL A 128 -13.64 -7.64 8.90
C VAL A 128 -13.29 -7.28 7.46
N CYS A 129 -12.85 -6.05 7.20
CA CYS A 129 -12.37 -5.63 5.88
C CYS A 129 -11.16 -6.45 5.43
N LEU A 130 -10.24 -6.75 6.34
CA LEU A 130 -9.06 -7.59 6.05
C LEU A 130 -9.46 -9.01 5.68
N ILE A 131 -10.39 -9.63 6.42
CA ILE A 131 -10.89 -10.98 6.11
C ILE A 131 -11.55 -11.00 4.73
N LEU A 132 -12.36 -10.00 4.42
CA LEU A 132 -13.00 -9.85 3.11
C LEU A 132 -11.97 -9.68 1.98
N SER A 133 -11.00 -8.78 2.16
CA SER A 133 -9.92 -8.56 1.21
C SER A 133 -9.07 -9.82 1.01
N PHE A 134 -8.82 -10.59 2.07
CA PHE A 134 -8.08 -11.85 1.99
C PHE A 134 -8.85 -12.90 1.19
N ALA A 135 -10.17 -13.00 1.34
CA ALA A 135 -11.00 -13.89 0.52
C ALA A 135 -10.94 -13.51 -0.98
N ILE A 136 -10.93 -12.22 -1.29
CA ILE A 136 -10.76 -11.70 -2.66
C ILE A 136 -9.35 -12.04 -3.20
N GLY A 137 -8.31 -11.86 -2.39
CA GLY A 137 -6.94 -12.24 -2.75
C GLY A 137 -6.78 -13.75 -3.00
N LEU A 138 -7.35 -14.59 -2.14
CA LEU A 138 -7.36 -16.04 -2.34
C LEU A 138 -8.09 -16.43 -3.62
N ARG A 139 -9.26 -15.80 -3.89
CA ARG A 139 -9.98 -16.02 -5.14
C ARG A 139 -9.07 -15.73 -6.35
N TRP A 140 -8.29 -14.66 -6.32
CA TRP A 140 -7.36 -14.37 -7.41
C TRP A 140 -6.30 -15.46 -7.60
N ILE A 141 -5.71 -15.98 -6.52
CA ILE A 141 -4.69 -17.04 -6.61
C ILE A 141 -5.25 -18.31 -7.27
N PHE A 142 -6.50 -18.68 -6.98
CA PHE A 142 -7.13 -19.90 -7.53
C PHE A 142 -7.69 -19.70 -8.94
N TYR A 143 -8.46 -18.65 -9.18
CA TYR A 143 -9.19 -18.46 -10.44
C TYR A 143 -8.40 -17.65 -11.47
N LYS A 144 -7.41 -16.85 -11.03
CA LYS A 144 -6.62 -15.93 -11.87
C LYS A 144 -7.52 -15.00 -12.71
N ASP A 145 -8.65 -14.61 -12.14
CA ASP A 145 -9.63 -13.72 -12.76
C ASP A 145 -9.00 -12.36 -13.07
N PHE A 146 -9.23 -11.86 -14.30
CA PHE A 146 -8.77 -10.53 -14.73
C PHE A 146 -9.32 -9.41 -13.84
N ILE A 147 -10.59 -9.50 -13.45
CA ILE A 147 -11.26 -8.46 -12.64
C ILE A 147 -10.57 -8.33 -11.28
N THR A 148 -10.37 -9.45 -10.58
CA THR A 148 -9.77 -9.43 -9.25
C THR A 148 -8.34 -8.92 -9.27
N HIS A 149 -7.57 -9.26 -10.31
CA HIS A 149 -6.22 -8.72 -10.49
C HIS A 149 -6.22 -7.18 -10.56
N ASN A 150 -7.10 -6.61 -11.39
CA ASN A 150 -7.19 -5.17 -11.57
C ASN A 150 -7.70 -4.47 -10.31
N VAL A 151 -8.66 -5.06 -9.59
CA VAL A 151 -9.14 -4.50 -8.32
C VAL A 151 -7.99 -4.40 -7.32
N LEU A 152 -7.20 -5.47 -7.14
CA LEU A 152 -6.03 -5.46 -6.24
C LEU A 152 -4.99 -4.41 -6.66
N ALA A 153 -4.71 -4.31 -7.97
CA ALA A 153 -3.75 -3.34 -8.50
C ALA A 153 -4.23 -1.89 -8.31
N VAL A 154 -5.50 -1.60 -8.57
CA VAL A 154 -6.09 -0.27 -8.39
C VAL A 154 -6.10 0.12 -6.91
N SER A 155 -6.45 -0.81 -6.02
CA SER A 155 -6.40 -0.56 -4.58
C SER A 155 -5.00 -0.27 -4.07
N PHE A 156 -3.98 -0.96 -4.61
CA PHE A 156 -2.58 -0.65 -4.31
C PHE A 156 -2.22 0.79 -4.68
N CYS A 157 -2.62 1.25 -5.87
CA CYS A 157 -2.39 2.63 -6.29
C CYS A 157 -3.10 3.65 -5.37
N PHE A 158 -4.35 3.39 -4.98
CA PHE A 158 -5.10 4.31 -4.12
C PHE A 158 -4.54 4.46 -2.70
N GLN A 159 -3.98 3.40 -2.12
CA GLN A 159 -3.47 3.44 -0.75
C GLN A 159 -2.09 4.10 -0.62
N VAL A 160 -1.33 4.13 -1.73
CA VAL A 160 0.01 4.72 -1.80
C VAL A 160 -0.04 6.24 -2.08
N ILE A 161 -1.17 6.72 -2.61
CA ILE A 161 -1.47 8.15 -2.77
C ILE A 161 -1.98 8.71 -1.44
#